data_AF-A0A2U9RBB1-F1
#
_entry.id   AF-A0A2U9RBB1-F1
#
_cell.length_a   1.000
_cell.length_b   1.000
_cell.length_c   1.000
_cell.angle_alpha   90.00
_cell.angle_beta   90.00
_cell.angle_gamma   90.00
#
_symmetry.space_group_name_H-M   'P 1'
#
loop_
_entity.id
_entity.type
_entity.pdbx_description
1 polymer ?
#
loop_
_entity_poly.entity_id
_entity_poly.type
_entity_poly.pdbx_seq_one_letter_code
_entity_poly.pdbx_strand_id
1 'polypeptide(L)'
;MIIPKADRRQIFMALFKDGVLTAKKDYEIQHDEIPTKNLYVIKAMQSLTSKGFVKTQFSWQYYYYTLTDEGLEFLREFLGVPEGIVPQTLMEQPIPQREQPRREGGRRFGGNNEYRKRNRD
;
A
#
# COMPACT_ATOMS: atom_id res chain seq x y z
N MET A 1 8.35 -13.97 -19.59
CA MET A 1 9.18 -14.98 -18.91
C MET A 1 8.37 -16.22 -18.63
N ILE A 2 8.97 -17.41 -18.80
CA ILE A 2 8.34 -18.68 -18.42
C ILE A 2 8.44 -18.80 -16.89
N ILE A 3 7.29 -18.80 -16.22
CA ILE A 3 7.15 -18.94 -14.76
C ILE A 3 6.15 -20.08 -14.54
N PRO A 4 6.40 -21.03 -13.61
CA PRO A 4 5.43 -22.06 -13.27
C PRO A 4 4.06 -21.46 -12.92
N LYS A 5 2.98 -22.15 -13.32
CA LYS A 5 1.61 -21.65 -13.09
C LYS A 5 1.30 -21.48 -11.59
N ALA A 6 1.81 -22.37 -10.75
CA ALA A 6 1.63 -22.33 -9.30
C ALA A 6 2.24 -21.06 -8.69
N ASP A 7 3.54 -20.82 -8.94
CA ASP A 7 4.27 -19.64 -8.48
C ASP A 7 3.64 -18.34 -8.99
N ARG A 8 3.24 -18.30 -10.27
CA ARG A 8 2.57 -17.12 -10.84
C ARG A 8 1.27 -16.81 -10.12
N ARG A 9 0.45 -17.83 -9.87
CA ARG A 9 -0.82 -17.67 -9.13
C ARG A 9 -0.56 -17.19 -7.71
N GLN A 10 0.48 -17.71 -7.06
CA GLN A 10 0.84 -17.31 -5.70
C GLN A 10 1.28 -15.84 -5.62
N ILE A 11 2.12 -15.39 -6.55
CA ILE A 11 2.55 -13.98 -6.65
C ILE A 11 1.34 -13.06 -6.84
N PHE A 12 0.42 -13.42 -7.75
CA PHE A 12 -0.78 -12.63 -8.02
C PHE A 12 -1.75 -12.61 -6.86
N MET A 13 -1.88 -13.72 -6.13
CA MET A 13 -2.71 -13.79 -4.93
C MET A 13 -2.15 -12.93 -3.79
N ALA A 14 -0.83 -12.92 -3.59
CA ALA A 14 -0.18 -12.04 -2.62
C ALA A 14 -0.40 -10.56 -2.97
N LEU A 15 -0.14 -10.19 -4.23
CA LEU A 15 -0.37 -8.83 -4.73
C LEU A 15 -1.84 -8.38 -4.57
N PHE A 16 -2.81 -9.27 -4.84
CA PHE A 16 -4.23 -8.95 -4.70
C PHE A 16 -4.67 -8.80 -3.25
N LYS A 17 -4.13 -9.63 -2.35
CA LYS A 17 -4.46 -9.59 -0.92
C LYS A 17 -4.03 -8.26 -0.30
N ASP A 18 -2.77 -7.88 -0.52
CA ASP A 18 -2.18 -6.75 0.18
C ASP A 18 -2.30 -5.46 -0.64
N GLY A 19 -2.47 -5.54 -1.96
CA GLY A 19 -2.60 -4.39 -2.88
C GLY A 19 -1.27 -3.69 -3.19
N VAL A 20 -0.19 -4.09 -2.50
CA VAL A 20 1.17 -3.61 -2.66
C VAL A 20 2.14 -4.79 -2.59
N LEU A 21 3.29 -4.64 -3.21
CA LEU A 21 4.36 -5.65 -3.14
C LEU A 21 5.71 -4.96 -3.19
N THR A 22 6.67 -5.45 -2.42
CA THR A 22 8.05 -4.94 -2.44
C THR A 22 8.99 -6.05 -2.86
N ALA A 23 10.02 -5.77 -3.65
CA ALA A 23 11.04 -6.76 -4.02
C ALA A 23 12.42 -6.13 -4.07
N LYS A 24 13.40 -6.72 -3.39
CA LYS A 24 14.81 -6.32 -3.53
C LYS A 24 15.31 -6.60 -4.94
N LYS A 25 16.18 -5.76 -5.51
CA LYS A 25 16.84 -6.00 -6.80
C LYS A 25 17.99 -6.99 -6.64
N ASP A 26 17.64 -8.23 -6.36
CA ASP A 26 18.56 -9.36 -6.26
C ASP A 26 17.82 -10.60 -6.80
N TYR A 27 18.34 -11.22 -7.86
CA TYR A 27 17.60 -12.24 -8.60
C TYR A 27 17.82 -13.65 -8.07
N GLU A 28 18.83 -13.88 -7.24
CA GLU A 28 19.23 -15.20 -6.79
C GLU A 28 18.55 -15.60 -5.48
N ILE A 29 18.18 -14.60 -4.68
CA ILE A 29 17.52 -14.80 -3.39
C ILE A 29 16.07 -15.29 -3.54
N GLN A 30 15.60 -15.95 -2.49
CA GLN A 30 14.17 -16.17 -2.28
C GLN A 30 13.53 -14.87 -1.78
N HIS A 31 12.26 -14.66 -2.11
CA HIS A 31 11.51 -13.52 -1.61
C HIS A 31 11.09 -13.73 -0.14
N ASP A 32 11.04 -12.66 0.66
CA ASP A 32 10.85 -12.75 2.11
C ASP A 32 9.40 -13.13 2.48
N GLU A 33 8.40 -12.55 1.81
CA GLU A 33 6.98 -12.72 2.16
C GLU A 33 6.30 -13.87 1.40
N ILE A 34 6.83 -14.19 0.22
CA ILE A 34 6.26 -15.17 -0.71
C ILE A 34 7.28 -16.29 -0.88
N PRO A 35 6.90 -17.57 -0.67
CA PRO A 35 7.81 -18.70 -0.82
C PRO A 35 8.08 -19.01 -2.30
N THR A 36 8.65 -18.04 -3.02
CA THR A 36 8.94 -18.09 -4.45
C THR A 36 10.27 -17.38 -4.71
N LYS A 37 10.93 -17.72 -5.82
CA LYS A 37 12.17 -17.06 -6.25
C LYS A 37 11.93 -15.59 -6.56
N ASN A 38 12.80 -14.70 -6.07
CA ASN A 38 12.63 -13.27 -6.27
C ASN A 38 12.72 -12.86 -7.76
N LEU A 39 13.50 -13.59 -8.56
CA LEU A 39 13.50 -13.44 -10.02
C LEU A 39 12.09 -13.56 -10.63
N TYR A 40 11.28 -14.52 -10.17
CA TYR A 40 9.92 -14.71 -10.70
C TYR A 40 9.02 -13.56 -10.31
N VAL A 41 9.15 -13.04 -9.09
CA VAL A 41 8.43 -11.86 -8.61
C VAL A 41 8.75 -10.65 -9.49
N ILE A 42 10.03 -10.29 -9.62
CA ILE A 42 10.45 -9.11 -10.39
C ILE A 42 10.00 -9.21 -11.86
N LYS A 43 10.11 -10.40 -12.47
CA LYS A 43 9.78 -10.59 -13.88
C LYS A 43 8.27 -10.70 -14.13
N ALA A 44 7.51 -11.22 -13.17
CA ALA A 44 6.05 -11.15 -13.20
C ALA A 44 5.57 -9.70 -13.07
N MET A 45 6.13 -8.94 -12.13
CA MET A 45 5.78 -7.53 -11.94
C MET A 45 6.19 -6.67 -13.14
N GLN A 46 7.36 -6.91 -13.74
CA GLN A 46 7.77 -6.25 -14.99
C GLN A 46 6.73 -6.44 -16.11
N SER A 47 6.16 -7.65 -16.22
CA SER A 47 5.11 -7.94 -17.21
C SER A 47 3.77 -7.30 -16.89
N LEU A 48 3.44 -7.06 -15.62
CA LEU A 48 2.22 -6.36 -15.23
C LEU A 48 2.37 -4.84 -15.42
N THR A 49 3.53 -4.29 -15.07
CA THR A 49 3.84 -2.87 -15.26
C THR A 49 3.85 -2.48 -16.73
N SER A 50 4.38 -3.32 -17.63
CA SER A 50 4.33 -3.04 -19.07
C SER A 50 2.90 -2.97 -19.62
N LYS A 51 1.92 -3.54 -18.92
CA LYS A 51 0.50 -3.53 -19.29
C LYS A 51 -0.31 -2.46 -18.57
N GLY A 52 0.29 -1.67 -17.68
CA GLY A 52 -0.41 -0.63 -16.90
C GLY A 52 -1.12 -1.12 -15.64
N PHE A 53 -1.10 -2.43 -15.34
CA PHE A 53 -1.80 -3.01 -14.19
C PHE A 53 -1.13 -2.73 -12.84
N VAL A 54 0.15 -2.38 -12.85
CA VAL A 54 0.93 -2.13 -11.63
C VAL A 54 1.86 -0.96 -11.88
N LYS A 55 1.85 0.01 -10.98
CA LYS A 55 2.82 1.11 -10.98
C LYS A 55 4.06 0.67 -10.21
N THR A 56 5.23 0.85 -10.82
CA THR A 56 6.52 0.56 -10.19
C THR A 56 7.19 1.87 -9.75
N GLN A 57 7.81 1.86 -8.58
CA GLN A 57 8.77 2.86 -8.11
C GLN A 57 10.05 2.13 -7.70
N PHE A 58 11.22 2.62 -8.13
CA PHE A 58 12.49 2.00 -7.78
C PHE A 58 13.32 2.94 -6.93
N SER A 59 13.73 2.48 -5.74
CA SER A 59 14.54 3.28 -4.81
C SER A 59 15.34 2.36 -3.88
N TRP A 60 16.57 2.76 -3.54
CA TRP A 60 17.45 2.00 -2.61
C TRP A 60 17.67 0.52 -2.96
N GLN A 61 17.75 0.18 -4.25
CA GLN A 61 17.80 -1.23 -4.72
C GLN A 61 16.54 -2.05 -4.39
N TYR A 62 15.40 -1.40 -4.15
CA TYR A 62 14.10 -2.04 -4.00
C TYR A 62 13.12 -1.56 -5.07
N TYR A 63 12.32 -2.49 -5.56
CA TYR A 63 11.13 -2.22 -6.35
C TYR A 63 9.93 -2.18 -5.42
N TYR A 64 9.19 -1.09 -5.50
CA TYR A 64 7.91 -0.89 -4.83
C TYR A 64 6.81 -0.92 -5.88
N TYR A 65 5.88 -1.83 -5.72
CA TYR A 65 4.78 -2.06 -6.64
C TYR A 65 3.47 -1.67 -5.97
N THR A 66 2.69 -0.83 -6.65
CA THR A 66 1.34 -0.47 -6.23
C THR A 66 0.35 -0.89 -7.29
N LEU A 67 -0.70 -1.61 -6.89
CA LEU A 67 -1.75 -2.05 -7.80
C LEU A 67 -2.58 -0.84 -8.30
N THR A 68 -2.98 -0.87 -9.57
CA THR A 68 -3.91 0.12 -10.15
C THR A 68 -5.32 -0.48 -10.24
N ASP A 69 -6.34 0.36 -10.46
CA ASP A 69 -7.74 -0.10 -10.58
C ASP A 69 -7.92 -1.09 -11.75
N GLU A 70 -7.30 -0.81 -12.90
CA GLU A 70 -7.28 -1.73 -14.06
C GLU A 70 -6.60 -3.07 -13.73
N GLY A 71 -5.52 -3.03 -12.95
CA GLY A 71 -4.83 -4.23 -12.50
C GLY A 71 -5.65 -5.05 -11.52
N LEU A 72 -6.49 -4.39 -10.73
CA LEU A 72 -7.40 -5.03 -9.79
C LEU A 72 -8.48 -5.83 -10.55
N GLU A 73 -9.08 -5.25 -11.59
CA GLU A 73 -10.03 -5.96 -12.47
C GLU A 73 -9.37 -7.17 -13.16
N PHE A 74 -8.17 -7.00 -13.71
CA PHE A 74 -7.42 -8.09 -14.34
C PHE A 74 -7.13 -9.24 -13.36
N LEU A 75 -6.72 -8.92 -12.13
CA LEU A 75 -6.44 -9.94 -11.11
C LEU A 75 -7.70 -10.65 -10.64
N ARG A 76 -8.85 -9.98 -10.60
CA ARG A 76 -10.15 -10.61 -10.30
C ARG A 76 -10.53 -11.64 -11.34
N GLU A 77 -10.45 -11.28 -12.62
CA GLU A 77 -10.73 -12.20 -13.74
C GLU A 77 -9.75 -13.38 -13.73
N PHE A 78 -8.45 -13.11 -13.56
CA PHE A 78 -7.42 -14.15 -13.59
C PHE A 78 -7.52 -15.14 -12.41
N LEU A 79 -7.83 -14.65 -11.21
CA LEU A 79 -7.90 -15.48 -10.00
C LEU A 79 -9.30 -16.10 -9.81
N GLY A 80 -10.33 -15.60 -10.51
CA GLY A 80 -11.71 -16.05 -10.37
C GLY A 80 -12.33 -15.68 -9.03
N VAL A 81 -11.95 -14.53 -8.47
CA VAL A 81 -12.40 -14.08 -7.14
C VAL A 81 -13.64 -13.19 -7.29
N PRO A 82 -14.71 -13.37 -6.50
CA PRO A 82 -15.91 -12.53 -6.56
C PRO A 82 -15.60 -11.07 -6.18
N GLU A 83 -16.37 -10.13 -6.76
CA GLU A 83 -16.13 -8.67 -6.67
C GLU A 83 -16.17 -8.07 -5.26
N GLY A 84 -16.68 -8.81 -4.27
CA GLY A 84 -16.75 -8.35 -2.87
C GLY A 84 -15.40 -8.31 -2.15
N ILE A 85 -14.38 -9.01 -2.65
CA ILE A 85 -13.07 -9.04 -2.01
C ILE A 85 -12.23 -7.87 -2.56
N VAL A 86 -11.86 -6.97 -1.66
CA VAL A 86 -11.00 -5.82 -1.94
C VAL A 86 -9.63 -6.03 -1.27
N PRO A 87 -8.55 -5.52 -1.88
CA PRO A 87 -7.23 -5.52 -1.23
C PRO A 87 -7.25 -4.77 0.10
N GLN A 88 -6.34 -5.12 1.01
CA GLN A 88 -6.24 -4.46 2.33
C GLN A 88 -6.08 -2.93 2.25
N THR A 89 -5.49 -2.41 1.18
CA THR A 89 -5.32 -0.97 0.96
C THR A 89 -6.64 -0.22 0.77
N LEU A 90 -7.69 -0.89 0.27
CA LEU A 90 -9.03 -0.30 0.07
C LEU A 90 -9.98 -0.57 1.24
N MET A 91 -9.58 -1.42 2.19
CA MET A 91 -10.37 -1.63 3.40
C MET A 91 -10.25 -0.40 4.29
N GLU A 92 -11.39 0.20 4.68
CA GLU A 92 -11.41 1.27 5.67
C GLU A 92 -10.82 0.75 6.97
N GLN A 93 -9.62 1.21 7.30
CA GLN A 93 -9.04 0.97 8.61
C GLN A 93 -9.83 1.80 9.64
N PRO A 94 -10.29 1.21 10.75
CA PRO A 94 -10.92 1.98 11.81
C PRO A 94 -9.90 3.00 12.29
N ILE A 95 -10.15 4.28 12.04
CA ILE A 95 -9.35 5.37 12.57
C ILE A 95 -9.36 5.17 14.09
N PRO A 96 -8.21 4.89 14.74
CA PRO A 96 -8.20 4.78 16.18
C PRO A 96 -8.71 6.12 16.68
N GLN A 97 -9.88 6.08 17.34
CA GLN A 97 -10.45 7.24 18.00
C GLN A 97 -9.39 7.64 19.02
N ARG A 98 -8.54 8.60 18.64
CA ARG A 98 -7.69 9.29 19.59
C ARG A 98 -8.69 9.80 20.61
N GLU A 99 -8.67 9.20 21.79
CA GLU A 99 -9.23 9.81 22.99
C GLU A 99 -8.47 11.13 23.14
N GLN A 100 -8.93 12.15 22.41
CA GLN A 100 -8.67 13.51 22.82
C GLN A 100 -9.24 13.55 24.22
N PRO A 101 -8.42 13.80 25.25
CA PRO A 101 -8.96 13.94 26.58
C PRO A 101 -9.99 15.06 26.48
N ARG A 102 -11.26 14.68 26.56
CA ARG A 102 -12.36 15.62 26.72
C ARG A 102 -12.01 16.34 28.01
N ARG A 103 -11.49 17.56 27.89
CA ARG A 103 -11.26 18.45 29.03
C ARG A 103 -12.63 18.82 29.58
N GLU A 104 -13.20 17.91 30.35
CA GLU A 104 -14.40 18.12 31.12
C GLU A 104 -13.94 18.71 32.45
N GLY A 105 -14.03 20.03 32.54
CA GLY A 105 -13.54 20.77 33.70
C GLY A 105 -13.47 22.25 33.39
N GLY A 106 -14.64 22.89 33.39
CA GLY A 106 -14.73 24.33 33.26
C GLY A 106 -13.90 25.05 34.32
N ARG A 107 -13.15 26.07 33.90
CA ARG A 107 -12.82 27.26 34.70
C ARG A 107 -12.68 28.43 33.74
N ARG A 108 -13.61 29.36 33.89
CA ARG A 108 -13.50 30.73 33.40
C ARG A 108 -12.15 31.27 33.86
N PHE A 109 -11.25 31.62 32.93
CA PHE A 109 -10.16 32.53 33.20
C PHE A 109 -10.18 33.58 32.10
N GLY A 110 -10.94 34.64 32.37
CA GLY A 110 -10.73 35.91 31.72
C GLY A 110 -9.38 36.48 32.15
N GLY A 111 -8.81 37.31 31.26
CA GLY A 111 -7.59 38.06 31.53
C GLY A 111 -6.40 37.54 30.75
N ASN A 112 -6.17 38.09 29.57
CA ASN A 112 -5.13 39.13 29.41
C ASN A 112 -4.86 39.32 27.90
N ASN A 113 -5.72 40.10 27.25
CA ASN A 113 -5.56 40.48 25.85
C ASN A 113 -4.88 41.87 25.74
N GLU A 114 -3.84 42.11 26.55
CA GLU A 114 -3.22 43.43 26.71
C GLU A 114 -1.76 43.51 26.25
N TYR A 115 -1.30 42.58 25.41
CA TYR A 115 0.06 42.64 24.83
C TYR A 115 0.11 42.94 23.33
N ARG A 116 -1.03 43.07 22.63
CA ARG A 116 -1.06 43.23 21.16
C ARG A 116 -1.38 44.66 20.67
N LYS A 117 -1.50 45.64 21.57
CA LYS A 117 -2.01 46.99 21.21
C LYS A 117 -1.14 48.18 21.63
N ARG A 118 0.17 48.00 21.79
CA ARG A 118 1.13 49.10 21.92
C ARG A 118 2.27 48.86 20.94
N ASN A 119 2.10 49.33 19.71
CA ASN A 119 3.16 49.80 18.78
C ASN A 119 2.52 49.98 17.41
N ARG A 120 1.77 51.08 17.28
CA ARG A 120 1.50 51.70 15.99
C ARG A 120 1.22 53.19 16.22
N ASP A 121 2.30 53.92 16.45
CA ASP A 121 2.45 55.33 16.06
C ASP A 121 3.81 55.43 15.37
#